data_AF-A0A077RPF3-F1
#
_entry.id   AF-A0A077RPF3-F1
#
_cell.length_a   1.000
_cell.length_b   1.000
_cell.length_c   1.000
_cell.angle_alpha   90.00
_cell.angle_beta   90.00
_cell.angle_gamma   90.00
#
_symmetry.space_group_name_H-M   'P 1'
#
loop_
_entity.id
_entity.type
_entity.pdbx_description
1 polymer ?
#
loop_
_entity_poly.entity_id
_entity_poly.type
_entity_poly.pdbx_seq_one_letter_code
_entity_poly.pdbx_strand_id
1 'polypeptide(L)'
;MSAADGLLTLAEEAERLRDFTTATSCLDSALSPPHTASLLPLVEARARMCLAGLLLTRSKGLANAKAHLERALLVLNPLPSAPPCLNLLAHSLLANVYGLLGALPSQKHALYRSLSLLASASASGLLPLARPSSGPVTSRRSLPSHS
;
A
#
# COMPACT_ATOMS: atom_id res chain seq x y z
N MET A 1 0.20 -24.91 -5.77
CA MET A 1 0.40 -23.69 -4.95
C MET A 1 1.80 -23.75 -4.41
N SER A 2 2.60 -22.69 -4.56
CA SER A 2 3.97 -22.66 -4.00
C SER A 2 3.90 -22.62 -2.47
N ALA A 3 4.94 -23.10 -1.79
CA ALA A 3 5.07 -22.94 -0.35
C ALA A 3 4.98 -21.46 0.07
N ALA A 4 5.49 -20.55 -0.77
CA ALA A 4 5.38 -19.11 -0.58
C ALA A 4 3.92 -18.63 -0.61
N ASP A 5 3.10 -19.10 -1.56
CA ASP A 5 1.67 -18.75 -1.63
C ASP A 5 0.90 -19.24 -0.40
N GLY A 6 1.25 -20.42 0.11
CA GLY A 6 0.67 -20.97 1.34
C GLY A 6 0.98 -20.09 2.56
N LEU A 7 2.22 -19.63 2.70
CA LEU A 7 2.62 -18.72 3.77
C LEU A 7 1.91 -17.36 3.68
N LEU A 8 1.73 -16.81 2.48
CA LEU A 8 0.99 -15.57 2.29
C LEU A 8 -0.48 -15.72 2.66
N THR A 9 -1.11 -16.83 2.26
CA THR A 9 -2.51 -17.13 2.62
C THR A 9 -2.67 -17.26 4.14
N LEU A 10 -1.72 -17.92 4.81
CA LEU A 10 -1.71 -18.02 6.28
C LEU A 10 -1.51 -16.65 6.96
N ALA A 11 -0.66 -15.80 6.39
CA ALA A 11 -0.46 -14.45 6.91
C ALA A 11 -1.74 -13.60 6.82
N GLU A 12 -2.44 -13.66 5.67
CA GLU A 12 -3.71 -12.95 5.47
C GLU A 12 -4.79 -13.42 6.46
N GLU A 13 -4.90 -14.74 6.68
CA GLU A 13 -5.84 -15.29 7.64
C GLU A 13 -5.49 -14.91 9.08
N ALA A 14 -4.21 -14.97 9.46
CA ALA A 14 -3.74 -14.54 10.76
C ALA A 14 -4.02 -13.04 11.00
N GLU A 15 -3.81 -12.18 9.99
CA GLU A 15 -4.12 -10.75 10.07
C GLU A 15 -5.62 -10.50 10.25
N ARG A 16 -6.48 -11.27 9.54
CA ARG A 16 -7.95 -11.23 9.69
C ARG A 16 -8.38 -11.60 11.10
N LEU A 17 -7.72 -12.57 11.71
CA LEU A 17 -7.94 -13.00 13.09
C LEU A 17 -7.24 -12.11 14.14
N ARG A 18 -6.56 -11.04 13.70
CA ARG A 18 -5.77 -10.12 14.55
C ARG A 18 -4.58 -10.79 15.26
N ASP A 19 -4.15 -11.96 14.80
CA ASP A 19 -2.90 -12.58 15.22
C ASP A 19 -1.72 -12.04 14.40
N PHE A 20 -1.32 -10.81 14.72
CA PHE A 20 -0.25 -10.15 13.99
C PHE A 20 1.14 -10.75 14.24
N THR A 21 1.30 -11.53 15.30
CA THR A 21 2.57 -12.23 15.56
C THR A 21 2.74 -13.33 14.54
N THR A 22 1.74 -14.19 14.36
CA THR A 22 1.73 -15.22 13.32
C THR A 22 1.80 -14.61 11.93
N ALA A 23 1.03 -13.54 11.67
CA ALA A 23 1.08 -12.85 10.37
C ALA A 23 2.49 -12.36 10.02
N THR A 24 3.20 -11.76 10.98
CA THR A 24 4.58 -11.28 10.80
C THR A 24 5.52 -12.45 10.51
N SER A 25 5.45 -13.54 11.28
CA SER A 25 6.30 -14.72 11.07
C SER A 25 6.06 -15.42 9.73
N CYS A 26 4.81 -15.49 9.28
CA CYS A 26 4.47 -16.04 7.97
C CYS A 26 5.01 -15.16 6.83
N LEU A 27 4.87 -13.83 6.94
CA LEU A 27 5.41 -12.89 5.96
C LEU A 27 6.95 -12.93 5.90
N ASP A 28 7.62 -12.93 7.06
CA ASP A 28 9.09 -13.06 7.14
C ASP A 28 9.56 -14.35 6.47
N SER A 29 8.85 -15.47 6.71
CA SER A 29 9.19 -16.77 6.11
C SER A 29 9.00 -16.77 4.59
N ALA A 30 7.92 -16.15 4.09
CA ALA A 30 7.66 -16.02 2.64
C ALA A 30 8.69 -15.10 1.96
N LEU A 31 9.13 -14.07 2.67
CA LEU A 31 10.11 -13.08 2.22
C LEU A 31 11.58 -13.47 2.48
N SER A 32 11.80 -14.69 2.99
CA SER A 32 13.13 -15.29 3.11
C SER A 32 13.43 -16.26 1.96
N PRO A 33 14.68 -16.34 1.47
CA PRO A 33 15.09 -17.37 0.52
C PRO A 33 14.87 -18.79 1.08
N PRO A 34 14.49 -19.77 0.24
CA PRO A 34 14.29 -19.67 -1.21
C PRO A 34 12.90 -19.16 -1.62
N HIS A 35 11.94 -19.07 -0.69
CA HIS A 35 10.52 -18.79 -0.99
C HIS A 35 10.31 -17.52 -1.81
N THR A 36 11.04 -16.46 -1.47
CA THR A 36 10.92 -15.16 -2.14
C THR A 36 11.24 -15.22 -3.63
N ALA A 37 12.15 -16.10 -4.04
CA ALA A 37 12.52 -16.24 -5.45
C ALA A 37 11.38 -16.82 -6.31
N SER A 38 10.38 -17.43 -5.67
CA SER A 38 9.18 -17.95 -6.35
C SER A 38 8.03 -16.95 -6.44
N LEU A 39 8.14 -15.79 -5.79
CA LEU A 39 7.09 -14.78 -5.78
C LEU A 39 7.12 -13.92 -7.04
N LEU A 40 5.93 -13.60 -7.56
CA LEU A 40 5.80 -12.58 -8.58
C LEU A 40 6.18 -11.19 -7.99
N PRO A 41 6.84 -10.30 -8.75
CA PRO A 41 7.29 -9.00 -8.26
C PRO A 41 6.22 -8.17 -7.53
N LEU A 42 4.99 -8.14 -8.07
CA LEU A 42 3.89 -7.39 -7.46
C LEU A 42 3.44 -8.00 -6.12
N VAL A 43 3.44 -9.34 -6.01
CA VAL A 43 3.09 -10.06 -4.79
C VAL A 43 4.16 -9.85 -3.73
N GLU A 44 5.43 -9.96 -4.13
CA GLU A 44 6.59 -9.72 -3.29
C GLU A 44 6.59 -8.30 -2.70
N ALA A 45 6.32 -7.29 -3.54
CA ALA A 45 6.22 -5.90 -3.10
C ALA A 45 5.07 -5.68 -2.10
N ARG A 46 3.89 -6.26 -2.35
CA ARG A 46 2.75 -6.18 -1.43
C ARG A 46 3.06 -6.83 -0.09
N ALA A 47 3.62 -8.05 -0.09
CA ALA A 47 4.00 -8.75 1.13
C ALA A 47 4.99 -7.93 1.97
N ARG A 48 5.99 -7.31 1.34
CA ARG A 48 6.93 -6.40 2.02
C ARG A 48 6.27 -5.17 2.63
N MET A 49 5.33 -4.56 1.91
CA MET A 49 4.58 -3.41 2.43
C MET A 49 3.70 -3.79 3.62
N CYS A 50 3.02 -4.94 3.56
CA CYS A 50 2.22 -5.46 4.68
C CYS A 50 3.10 -5.70 5.91
N LEU A 51 4.23 -6.41 5.74
CA LEU A 51 5.17 -6.67 6.82
C LEU A 51 5.70 -5.37 7.44
N ALA A 52 6.10 -4.40 6.61
CA ALA A 52 6.53 -3.09 7.10
C ALA A 52 5.44 -2.37 7.90
N GLY A 53 4.18 -2.45 7.46
CA GLY A 53 3.03 -1.89 8.20
C GLY A 53 2.84 -2.53 9.58
N LEU A 54 2.98 -3.85 9.68
CA LEU A 54 2.90 -4.58 10.95
C LEU A 54 4.06 -4.21 11.90
N LEU A 55 5.27 -4.05 11.37
CA LEU A 55 6.43 -3.60 12.14
C LEU A 55 6.25 -2.17 12.67
N LEU A 56 5.70 -1.26 11.85
CA LEU A 56 5.45 0.13 12.22
C LEU A 56 4.38 0.27 13.29
N THR A 57 3.26 -0.45 13.17
CA THR A 57 2.16 -0.40 14.15
C THR A 57 2.60 -0.83 15.54
N ARG A 58 3.57 -1.75 15.64
CA ARG A 58 4.15 -2.20 16.91
C ARG A 58 5.37 -1.40 17.37
N SER A 59 5.78 -0.39 16.59
CA SER A 59 6.99 0.43 16.85
C SER A 59 8.25 -0.41 17.12
N LYS A 60 8.35 -1.58 16.50
CA LYS A 60 9.49 -2.50 16.64
C LYS A 60 10.10 -2.74 15.26
N GLY A 61 11.42 -2.63 15.16
CA GLY A 61 12.13 -2.92 13.92
C GLY A 61 11.95 -1.85 12.82
N LEU A 62 12.02 -0.56 13.17
CA LEU A 62 11.97 0.55 12.19
C LEU A 62 12.98 0.38 11.05
N ALA A 63 14.19 -0.10 11.36
CA ALA A 63 15.21 -0.40 10.36
C ALA A 63 14.77 -1.51 9.39
N ASN A 64 14.12 -2.57 9.90
CA ASN A 64 13.60 -3.65 9.07
C ASN A 64 12.43 -3.16 8.21
N ALA A 65 11.50 -2.40 8.79
CA ALA A 65 10.39 -1.80 8.05
C ALA A 65 10.91 -0.91 6.90
N LYS A 66 11.92 -0.07 7.16
CA LYS A 66 12.61 0.72 6.15
C LYS A 66 13.17 -0.17 5.03
N ALA A 67 13.94 -1.20 5.39
CA ALA A 67 14.57 -2.09 4.42
C ALA A 67 13.53 -2.81 3.54
N HIS A 68 12.41 -3.27 4.12
CA HIS A 68 11.32 -3.88 3.36
C HIS A 68 10.66 -2.89 2.39
N LEU A 69 10.43 -1.64 2.80
CA LEU A 69 9.86 -0.60 1.93
C LEU A 69 10.80 -0.19 0.80
N GLU A 70 12.10 -0.04 1.07
CA GLU A 70 13.12 0.23 0.05
C GLU A 70 13.18 -0.91 -0.98
N ARG A 71 13.16 -2.16 -0.51
CA ARG A 71 13.14 -3.33 -1.38
C ARG A 71 11.82 -3.42 -2.17
N ALA A 72 10.68 -3.08 -1.56
CA ALA A 72 9.39 -3.02 -2.26
C ALA A 72 9.41 -1.98 -3.40
N LEU A 73 9.94 -0.78 -3.17
CA LEU A 73 10.09 0.24 -4.20
C LEU A 73 11.08 -0.16 -5.30
N LEU A 74 12.18 -0.83 -4.95
CA LEU A 74 13.12 -1.36 -5.93
C LEU A 74 12.43 -2.36 -6.88
N VAL A 75 11.49 -3.15 -6.36
CA VAL A 75 10.67 -4.07 -7.15
C VAL A 75 9.60 -3.32 -7.94
N LEU A 76 8.90 -2.35 -7.36
CA LEU A 76 7.77 -1.66 -8.01
C LEU A 76 8.17 -0.63 -9.08
N ASN A 77 9.24 0.12 -8.87
CA ASN A 77 9.66 1.22 -9.76
C ASN A 77 9.86 0.80 -11.23
N PRO A 78 10.50 -0.35 -11.55
CA PRO A 78 10.66 -0.78 -12.93
C PRO A 78 9.40 -1.41 -13.54
N LEU A 79 8.34 -1.65 -12.77
CA LEU A 79 7.13 -2.33 -13.25
C LEU A 79 6.16 -1.31 -13.91
N PRO A 80 5.98 -1.32 -15.24
CA PRO A 80 5.04 -0.40 -15.91
C PRO A 80 3.57 -0.70 -15.55
N SER A 81 3.27 -1.92 -15.12
CA SER A 81 1.94 -2.36 -14.70
C SER A 81 1.65 -2.15 -13.22
N ALA A 82 2.60 -1.64 -12.44
CA ALA A 82 2.40 -1.41 -11.01
C ALA A 82 1.30 -0.35 -10.79
N PRO A 83 0.27 -0.63 -9.97
CA PRO A 83 -0.75 0.36 -9.67
C PRO A 83 -0.12 1.63 -9.08
N PRO A 84 -0.41 2.84 -9.60
CA PRO A 84 0.17 4.09 -9.09
C PRO A 84 -0.05 4.28 -7.58
N CYS A 85 -1.23 3.88 -7.10
CA CYS A 85 -1.57 3.93 -5.67
C CYS A 85 -0.62 3.09 -4.81
N LEU A 86 -0.11 1.96 -5.31
CA LEU A 86 0.79 1.09 -4.56
C LEU A 86 2.16 1.77 -4.38
N ASN A 87 2.70 2.38 -5.44
CA ASN A 87 3.93 3.18 -5.37
C ASN A 87 3.77 4.38 -4.44
N LEU A 88 2.62 5.07 -4.50
CA LEU A 88 2.31 6.18 -3.61
C LEU A 88 2.27 5.75 -2.14
N LEU A 89 1.60 4.63 -1.84
CA LEU A 89 1.52 4.08 -0.49
C LEU A 89 2.90 3.68 0.04
N ALA A 90 3.74 3.04 -0.79
CA ALA A 90 5.10 2.66 -0.41
C ALA A 90 5.97 3.88 -0.06
N HIS A 91 5.92 4.95 -0.87
CA HIS A 91 6.62 6.21 -0.56
C HIS A 91 6.09 6.88 0.71
N SER A 92 4.78 6.86 0.93
CA SER A 92 4.14 7.46 2.11
C SER A 92 4.55 6.73 3.41
N LEU A 93 4.54 5.38 3.38
CA LEU A 93 5.04 4.57 4.49
C LEU A 93 6.53 4.81 4.73
N LEU A 94 7.34 4.90 3.67
CA LEU A 94 8.78 5.16 3.80
C LEU A 94 9.06 6.55 4.39
N ALA A 95 8.29 7.57 4.01
CA ALA A 95 8.33 8.89 4.62
C ALA A 95 8.00 8.84 6.13
N ASN A 96 7.00 8.05 6.53
CA ASN A 96 6.68 7.85 7.94
C ASN A 96 7.86 7.22 8.70
N VAL A 97 8.48 6.18 8.15
CA VAL A 97 9.65 5.53 8.78
C VAL A 97 10.82 6.51 8.91
N TYR A 98 11.10 7.31 7.88
CA TYR A 98 12.14 8.34 7.95
C TYR A 98 11.85 9.41 9.01
N GLY A 99 10.59 9.82 9.18
CA GLY A 99 10.19 10.73 10.25
C GLY A 99 10.45 10.14 11.64
N LEU A 100 10.06 8.87 11.86
CA LEU A 100 10.29 8.16 13.11
C LEU A 100 11.79 7.95 13.42
N LEU A 101 12.63 7.83 12.38
CA LEU A 101 14.08 7.73 12.51
C LEU A 101 14.79 9.10 12.59
N GLY A 102 14.07 10.22 12.50
CA GLY A 102 14.66 11.57 12.50
C GLY A 102 15.39 11.95 11.20
N ALA A 103 15.23 11.18 10.11
CA ALA A 103 15.87 11.40 8.82
C ALA A 103 15.07 12.39 7.95
N LEU A 104 14.99 13.64 8.38
CA LEU A 104 14.16 14.69 7.75
C LEU A 104 14.43 14.90 6.24
N PRO A 105 15.68 14.95 5.73
CA PRO A 105 15.92 15.12 4.30
C PRO A 105 15.30 13.99 3.46
N SER A 106 15.44 12.74 3.93
CA SER A 106 14.90 11.56 3.27
C SER A 106 13.38 11.51 3.34
N GLN A 107 12.80 11.88 4.48
CA GLN A 107 11.35 12.04 4.63
C GLN A 107 10.81 13.04 3.60
N LYS A 108 11.42 14.22 3.50
CA LYS A 108 11.01 15.26 2.55
C LYS A 108 11.10 14.76 1.11
N HIS A 109 12.19 14.06 0.76
CA HIS A 109 12.35 13.48 -0.57
C HIS A 109 11.24 12.47 -0.89
N ALA A 110 10.96 11.54 0.03
CA ALA A 110 9.92 10.52 -0.15
C ALA A 110 8.52 11.16 -0.32
N LEU A 111 8.22 12.21 0.45
CA LEU A 111 6.97 12.97 0.32
C LEU A 111 6.86 13.64 -1.06
N TYR A 112 7.90 14.33 -1.52
CA TYR A 112 7.88 14.94 -2.85
C TYR A 112 7.66 13.91 -3.96
N ARG A 113 8.30 12.74 -3.86
CA ARG A 113 8.07 11.64 -4.81
C ARG A 113 6.62 11.17 -4.81
N SER A 114 6.02 10.96 -3.63
CA SER A 114 4.61 10.56 -3.52
C SER A 114 3.65 11.60 -4.13
N LEU A 115 3.92 12.90 -3.92
CA LEU A 115 3.14 14.00 -4.50
C LEU A 115 3.27 14.07 -6.02
N SER A 116 4.47 13.89 -6.56
CA SER A 116 4.68 13.83 -8.02
C SER A 116 3.92 12.66 -8.64
N LEU A 117 3.95 11.48 -8.01
CA LEU A 117 3.19 10.31 -8.48
C LEU A 117 1.67 10.55 -8.42
N LEU A 118 1.18 11.18 -7.35
CA LEU A 118 -0.23 11.54 -7.22
C LEU A 118 -0.66 12.51 -8.34
N ALA A 119 0.15 13.54 -8.58
CA ALA A 119 -0.10 14.51 -9.65
C ALA A 119 -0.15 13.82 -11.02
N SER A 120 0.83 12.97 -11.36
CA SER A 120 0.83 12.20 -12.60
C SER A 120 -0.39 11.27 -12.73
N ALA A 121 -0.71 10.52 -11.68
CA ALA A 121 -1.87 9.62 -11.68
C ALA A 121 -3.20 10.37 -11.83
N SER A 122 -3.31 11.56 -11.24
CA SER A 122 -4.49 12.43 -11.40
C SER A 122 -4.62 12.95 -12.83
N ALA A 123 -3.51 13.39 -13.45
CA ALA A 123 -3.50 13.87 -14.83
C ALA A 123 -3.83 12.75 -15.85
N SER A 124 -3.44 11.52 -15.56
CA SER A 124 -3.75 10.35 -16.39
C SER A 124 -5.13 9.74 -16.14
N GLY A 125 -5.94 10.28 -15.21
CA GLY A 125 -7.25 9.72 -14.88
C GLY A 125 -7.20 8.33 -14.21
N LEU A 126 -6.05 7.93 -13.66
CA LEU A 126 -5.83 6.64 -13.02
C LEU A 126 -6.25 6.61 -11.55
N LEU A 127 -6.60 7.77 -10.99
CA LEU A 127 -7.23 7.86 -9.68
C LEU A 127 -8.74 7.79 -9.85
N PRO A 128 -9.45 6.97 -9.05
CA PRO A 128 -10.90 7.08 -8.97
C PRO A 128 -11.24 8.51 -8.55
N LEU A 129 -11.89 9.27 -9.44
CA LEU A 129 -12.52 10.52 -9.05
C LEU A 129 -13.50 10.15 -7.93
N ALA A 130 -13.25 10.60 -6.71
CA ALA A 130 -14.18 10.45 -5.60
C ALA A 130 -15.51 11.08 -6.07
N ARG A 131 -16.41 10.24 -6.57
CA ARG A 131 -17.65 10.68 -7.18
C ARG A 131 -18.47 11.25 -6.03
N PRO A 132 -18.72 12.56 -5.96
CA PRO A 132 -19.60 13.08 -4.93
C PRO A 132 -20.94 12.36 -5.10
N SER A 133 -21.45 11.80 -4.01
CA SER A 133 -22.74 11.12 -3.98
C SER A 133 -23.81 12.09 -4.47
N SER A 134 -24.20 11.96 -5.73
CA SER A 134 -25.33 12.69 -6.30
C SER A 134 -26.59 12.14 -5.64
N GLY A 135 -27.04 12.79 -4.57
CA GLY A 135 -28.37 12.59 -4.02
C GLY A 135 -29.43 12.92 -5.09
N PRO A 136 -30.62 12.29 -5.04
CA PRO A 136 -31.62 12.49 -6.07
C PRO A 136 -32.16 13.92 -6.03
N VAL A 137 -32.03 14.64 -7.14
CA VAL A 137 -32.75 15.89 -7.37
C VAL A 137 -34.22 15.52 -7.63
N THR A 138 -35.05 15.61 -6.61
CA THR A 138 -36.50 15.47 -6.77
C THR A 138 -37.02 16.69 -7.50
N SER A 139 -37.21 16.58 -8.81
CA SER A 139 -37.95 17.55 -9.62
C SER A 139 -39.38 17.67 -9.09
N ARG A 140 -39.65 18.76 -8.36
CA ARG A 140 -40.98 19.15 -7.93
C ARG A 140 -41.72 19.68 -9.17
N ARG A 141 -42.49 18.82 -9.83
CA ARG A 141 -43.34 19.22 -10.96
C ARG A 141 -44.59 19.93 -10.40
N SER A 142 -44.60 21.25 -10.51
CA SER A 142 -45.75 22.12 -10.21
C SER A 142 -46.88 21.83 -11.22
N LEU A 143 -48.07 21.50 -10.73
CA LEU A 143 -49.31 21.51 -11.52
C LEU A 143 -49.90 22.94 -11.50
N PRO A 144 -50.34 23.50 -12.63
CA PRO A 144 -51.23 24.65 -12.61
C PRO A 144 -52.70 24.17 -12.59
N SER A 145 -53.44 24.54 -11.55
CA SER A 145 -54.89 24.56 -11.55
C SER A 145 -55.36 25.94 -12.01
N HIS A 146 -55.92 26.02 -13.20
CA HIS A 146 -56.74 27.17 -13.59
C HIS A 146 -58.19 26.71 -13.78
N SER A 147 -59.06 27.62 -13.35
CA SER A 147 -60.51 27.59 -13.16
C SER A 147 -61.34 27.14 -14.34
#